data_AF-G5KET5-F1
#
_entry.id   AF-G5KET5-F1
#
_cell.length_a   1.000
_cell.length_b   1.000
_cell.length_c   1.000
_cell.angle_alpha   90.00
_cell.angle_beta   90.00
_cell.angle_gamma   90.00
#
_symmetry.space_group_name_H-M   'P 1'
#
loop_
_entity.id
_entity.type
_entity.pdbx_description
1 polymer ?
#
loop_
_entity_poly.entity_id
_entity_poly.type
_entity_poly.pdbx_seq_one_letter_code
_entity_poly.pdbx_strand_id
1 'polypeptide(L)'
;MVTDTKELHFELERSIARRVDSKLIPFQVSISDGFYSKYTKLWKAIFSTDFVTEHRSFYAYVTKDCVYDNLEQIDRKSIAKRIAELEALADVSETKEDFCQFFEKKYNRKLPDYSIYIYKEQKELSDFDNKLLVALKFNDKRA
;
A
#
# COMPACT_ATOMS: atom_id res chain seq x y z
N MET A 1 11.64 7.11 15.90
CA MET A 1 11.49 8.12 14.83
C MET A 1 10.11 8.73 15.02
N VAL A 2 10.03 10.04 15.25
CA VAL A 2 8.75 10.74 15.35
C VAL A 2 8.27 10.95 13.91
N THR A 3 7.28 10.17 13.48
CA THR A 3 6.59 10.40 12.22
C THR A 3 5.87 11.74 12.34
N ASP A 4 6.29 12.75 11.58
CA ASP A 4 5.49 13.95 11.43
C ASP A 4 4.22 13.56 10.67
N THR A 5 3.09 13.52 11.37
CA THR A 5 1.78 13.16 10.81
C THR A 5 1.45 13.99 9.57
N LYS A 6 1.91 15.25 9.51
CA LYS A 6 1.67 16.11 8.35
C LYS A 6 2.46 15.65 7.12
N GLU A 7 3.71 15.25 7.31
CA GLU A 7 4.56 14.75 6.22
C GLU A 7 4.05 13.41 5.70
N LEU A 8 3.64 12.53 6.61
CA LEU A 8 3.02 11.25 6.27
C LEU A 8 1.76 11.44 5.42
N HIS A 9 0.85 12.33 5.87
CA HIS A 9 -0.38 12.63 5.14
C HIS A 9 -0.07 13.23 3.77
N PHE A 10 0.87 14.17 3.68
CA PHE A 10 1.28 14.77 2.42
C PHE A 10 1.81 13.75 1.41
N GLU A 11 2.72 12.86 1.83
CA GLU A 11 3.27 11.82 0.95
C GLU A 11 2.22 10.76 0.55
N LEU A 12 1.28 10.47 1.45
CA LEU A 12 0.15 9.59 1.15
C LEU A 12 -0.82 10.23 0.14
N GLU A 13 -1.21 11.50 0.32
CA GLU A 13 -2.04 12.26 -0.63
C GLU A 13 -1.39 12.27 -2.02
N ARG A 14 -0.10 12.59 -2.09
CA ARG A 14 0.68 12.59 -3.33
C ARG A 14 0.72 11.21 -3.99
N SER A 15 0.70 10.15 -3.20
CA SER A 15 0.67 8.77 -3.69
C SER A 15 -0.66 8.39 -4.30
N ILE A 16 -1.75 8.71 -3.59
CA ILE A 16 -3.12 8.41 -4.01
C ILE A 16 -3.49 9.20 -5.28
N ALA A 17 -3.10 10.47 -5.36
CA ALA A 17 -3.41 11.35 -6.49
C ALA A 17 -2.83 10.86 -7.83
N ARG A 18 -1.90 9.88 -7.84
CA ARG A 18 -1.40 9.26 -9.08
C ARG A 18 -2.43 8.36 -9.77
N ARG A 19 -3.45 7.90 -9.05
CA ARG A 19 -4.42 6.89 -9.54
C ARG A 19 -5.87 7.25 -9.24
N VAL A 20 -6.11 8.17 -8.32
CA VAL A 20 -7.45 8.65 -7.94
C VAL A 20 -7.55 10.13 -8.31
N ASP A 21 -8.55 10.48 -9.12
CA ASP A 21 -8.91 11.87 -9.40
C ASP A 21 -10.09 12.26 -8.51
N SER A 22 -9.79 12.77 -7.31
CA SER A 22 -10.80 13.20 -6.34
C SER A 22 -10.30 14.38 -5.52
N LYS A 23 -11.14 15.42 -5.43
CA LYS A 23 -10.90 16.58 -4.55
C LYS A 23 -11.01 16.23 -3.05
N LEU A 24 -11.49 15.02 -2.73
CA LEU A 24 -11.69 14.55 -1.36
C LEU A 24 -10.51 13.72 -0.83
N ILE A 25 -9.42 13.57 -1.58
CA ILE A 25 -8.22 12.86 -1.11
C ILE A 25 -7.70 13.43 0.22
N PRO A 26 -7.56 14.75 0.43
CA PRO A 26 -7.09 15.27 1.72
C PRO A 26 -8.02 14.91 2.89
N PHE A 27 -9.33 14.95 2.65
CA PHE A 27 -10.31 14.54 3.65
C PHE A 27 -10.19 13.05 3.96
N GLN A 28 -10.10 12.21 2.93
CA GLN A 28 -9.95 10.77 3.08
C GLN A 28 -8.67 10.42 3.85
N VAL A 29 -7.53 11.04 3.53
CA VAL A 29 -6.27 10.82 4.22
C VAL A 29 -6.40 11.17 5.71
N SER A 30 -7.00 12.33 6.02
CA SER A 30 -7.16 12.79 7.41
C SER A 30 -7.93 11.84 8.34
N ILE A 31 -8.73 10.91 7.80
CA ILE A 31 -9.55 9.97 8.57
C ILE A 31 -9.11 8.50 8.43
N SER A 32 -8.00 8.23 7.75
CA SER A 32 -7.67 6.86 7.29
C SER A 32 -6.43 6.24 7.93
N ASP A 33 -5.80 6.91 8.89
CA ASP A 33 -4.62 6.41 9.60
C ASP A 33 -4.86 5.05 10.26
N GLY A 34 -6.05 4.88 10.88
CA GLY A 34 -6.46 3.61 11.49
C GLY A 34 -6.49 2.48 10.48
N PHE A 35 -7.18 2.69 9.35
CA PHE A 35 -7.23 1.73 8.25
C PHE A 35 -5.84 1.40 7.70
N TYR A 36 -5.05 2.39 7.27
CA TYR A 36 -3.75 2.10 6.64
C TYR A 36 -2.76 1.49 7.62
N SER A 37 -2.77 1.89 8.90
CA SER A 37 -1.94 1.27 9.94
C SER A 37 -2.25 -0.22 10.09
N LYS A 38 -3.54 -0.58 10.22
CA LYS A 38 -3.95 -1.99 10.35
C LYS A 38 -3.69 -2.78 9.07
N TYR A 39 -4.07 -2.23 7.92
CA TYR A 39 -3.88 -2.90 6.64
C TYR A 39 -2.39 -3.15 6.34
N THR A 40 -1.52 -2.16 6.57
CA THR A 40 -0.07 -2.30 6.33
C THR A 40 0.56 -3.37 7.23
N LYS A 41 0.03 -3.57 8.46
CA LYS A 41 0.49 -4.65 9.35
C LYS A 41 0.23 -6.05 8.79
N LEU A 42 -0.85 -6.25 8.01
CA LEU A 42 -1.12 -7.53 7.33
C LEU A 42 0.00 -7.89 6.33
N TRP A 43 0.73 -6.88 5.85
CA TRP A 43 1.90 -7.02 4.98
C TRP A 43 3.23 -7.09 5.76
N LYS A 44 3.18 -7.25 7.08
CA LYS A 44 4.34 -7.27 8.00
C LYS A 44 5.17 -5.99 7.92
N ALA A 45 4.53 -4.86 7.62
CA ALA A 45 5.16 -3.55 7.50
C ALA A 45 4.52 -2.52 8.45
N ILE A 46 5.16 -1.35 8.57
CA ILE A 46 4.72 -0.24 9.42
C ILE A 46 4.28 0.93 8.54
N PHE A 47 3.07 1.42 8.76
CA PHE A 47 2.59 2.65 8.14
C PHE A 47 3.41 3.84 8.63
N SER A 48 4.29 4.35 7.75
CA SER A 48 5.28 5.38 8.04
C SER A 48 5.62 6.16 6.78
N THR A 49 6.21 7.35 6.93
CA THR A 49 6.54 8.23 5.80
C THR A 49 7.49 7.55 4.82
N ASP A 50 8.52 6.87 5.34
CA ASP A 50 9.50 6.14 4.54
C ASP A 50 8.83 5.03 3.72
N PHE A 51 7.98 4.23 4.36
CA PHE A 51 7.31 3.12 3.70
C PHE A 51 6.29 3.60 2.65
N VAL A 52 5.53 4.67 2.93
CA VAL A 52 4.63 5.29 1.94
C VAL A 52 5.41 5.82 0.75
N THR A 53 6.57 6.42 1.00
CA THR A 53 7.43 6.99 -0.06
C THR A 53 8.10 5.90 -0.91
N GLU A 54 8.49 4.78 -0.32
CA GLU A 54 9.06 3.64 -1.06
C GLU A 54 7.99 2.89 -1.85
N HIS A 55 6.81 2.66 -1.25
CA HIS A 55 5.74 1.83 -1.80
C HIS A 55 4.55 2.67 -2.30
N ARG A 56 4.83 3.77 -3.00
CA ARG A 56 3.81 4.71 -3.50
C ARG A 56 2.72 4.03 -4.33
N SER A 57 3.10 3.08 -5.19
CA SER A 57 2.14 2.32 -6.02
C SER A 57 1.21 1.47 -5.17
N PHE A 58 1.71 0.86 -4.10
CA PHE A 58 0.90 0.05 -3.19
C PHE A 58 -0.27 0.87 -2.62
N TYR A 59 0.03 2.03 -2.01
CA TYR A 59 -1.02 2.89 -1.46
C TYR A 59 -1.94 3.48 -2.53
N ALA A 60 -1.42 3.79 -3.72
CA ALA A 60 -2.24 4.29 -4.82
C ALA A 60 -3.30 3.26 -5.27
N TYR A 61 -2.89 1.99 -5.45
CA TYR A 61 -3.80 0.92 -5.86
C TYR A 61 -4.75 0.50 -4.76
N VAL A 62 -4.26 0.27 -3.53
CA VAL A 62 -5.11 -0.06 -2.39
C VAL A 62 -6.22 0.98 -2.20
N THR A 63 -5.86 2.27 -2.30
CA THR A 63 -6.84 3.34 -2.12
C THR A 63 -7.84 3.40 -3.26
N LYS A 64 -7.36 3.29 -4.50
CA LYS A 64 -8.25 3.25 -5.67
C LYS A 64 -9.23 2.07 -5.55
N ASP A 65 -8.71 0.86 -5.38
CA ASP A 65 -9.50 -0.38 -5.50
C ASP A 65 -10.43 -0.59 -4.28
N CYS A 66 -9.97 -0.24 -3.07
CA CYS A 66 -10.76 -0.46 -1.85
C CYS A 66 -11.67 0.73 -1.49
N VAL A 67 -11.16 1.96 -1.63
CA VAL A 67 -11.86 3.16 -1.15
C VAL A 67 -12.74 3.77 -2.21
N TYR A 68 -12.21 4.00 -3.42
CA TYR A 68 -12.89 4.82 -4.43
C TYR A 68 -13.69 4.03 -5.45
N ASP A 69 -13.14 2.92 -5.94
CA ASP A 69 -13.82 2.11 -6.93
C ASP A 69 -15.16 1.59 -6.38
N ASN A 70 -16.17 1.62 -7.25
CA ASN A 70 -17.53 1.19 -6.96
C ASN A 70 -18.18 1.94 -5.78
N LEU A 71 -17.72 3.14 -5.46
CA LEU A 71 -18.55 4.10 -4.74
C LEU A 71 -19.60 4.65 -5.70
N GLU A 72 -20.88 4.48 -5.35
CA GLU A 72 -22.00 5.07 -6.10
C GLU A 72 -21.91 6.60 -6.14
N GLN A 73 -21.44 7.20 -5.06
CA GLN A 73 -21.23 8.63 -4.93
C GLN A 73 -19.93 8.94 -4.17
N ILE A 74 -19.13 9.83 -4.74
CA ILE A 74 -17.90 10.32 -4.12
C ILE A 74 -18.24 11.57 -3.30
N ASP A 75 -18.65 11.35 -2.06
CA ASP A 75 -18.88 12.40 -1.06
C ASP A 75 -18.21 12.04 0.29
N ARG A 76 -18.14 13.01 1.20
CA ARG A 76 -17.48 12.82 2.50
C ARG A 76 -18.12 11.72 3.34
N LYS A 77 -19.44 11.55 3.28
CA LYS A 77 -20.18 10.57 4.09
C LYS A 77 -19.91 9.15 3.59
N SER A 78 -19.95 8.97 2.29
CA SER A 78 -19.71 7.71 1.60
C SER A 78 -18.26 7.26 1.78
N ILE A 79 -17.29 8.18 1.66
CA ILE A 79 -15.87 7.90 1.95
C ILE A 79 -15.68 7.53 3.43
N ALA A 80 -16.23 8.31 4.37
CA ALA A 80 -16.08 8.04 5.80
C ALA A 80 -16.66 6.67 6.18
N LYS A 81 -17.84 6.33 5.65
CA LYS A 81 -18.45 5.00 5.82
C LYS A 81 -17.54 3.91 5.26
N ARG A 82 -17.03 4.08 4.03
CA ARG A 82 -16.15 3.09 3.39
C ARG A 82 -14.87 2.87 4.19
N ILE A 83 -14.21 3.95 4.65
CA ILE A 83 -12.99 3.84 5.47
C ILE A 83 -13.25 3.12 6.79
N ALA A 84 -14.34 3.44 7.50
CA ALA A 84 -14.71 2.77 8.74
C ALA A 84 -14.97 1.27 8.53
N GLU A 85 -15.65 0.92 7.43
CA GLU A 85 -15.89 -0.48 7.07
C GLU A 85 -14.60 -1.22 6.73
N LEU A 86 -13.68 -0.59 6.00
CA LEU A 86 -12.38 -1.18 5.68
C LEU A 86 -11.49 -1.32 6.91
N GLU A 87 -11.53 -0.35 7.82
CA GLU A 87 -10.81 -0.44 9.09
C GLU A 87 -11.33 -1.60 9.95
N ALA A 88 -12.65 -1.77 10.05
CA ALA A 88 -13.25 -2.89 10.76
C ALA A 88 -12.87 -4.23 10.11
N LEU A 89 -12.85 -4.30 8.77
CA LEU A 89 -12.37 -5.48 8.05
C LEU A 89 -10.90 -5.78 8.35
N ALA A 90 -10.04 -4.77 8.34
CA ALA A 90 -8.62 -4.92 8.67
C ALA A 90 -8.40 -5.31 10.13
N ASP A 91 -9.28 -4.90 11.04
CA ASP A 91 -9.22 -5.23 12.46
C ASP A 91 -9.56 -6.69 12.76
N VAL A 92 -10.54 -7.26 12.05
CA VAL A 92 -10.93 -8.68 12.19
C VAL A 92 -10.08 -9.64 11.37
N SER A 93 -9.21 -9.12 10.50
CA SER A 93 -8.36 -9.94 9.64
C SER A 93 -7.05 -10.27 10.35
N GLU A 94 -6.70 -11.55 10.42
CA GLU A 94 -5.39 -11.98 10.93
C GLU A 94 -4.34 -11.97 9.81
N THR A 95 -4.75 -12.28 8.59
CA THR A 95 -3.89 -12.35 7.40
C THR A 95 -4.37 -11.45 6.27
N LYS A 96 -3.51 -11.19 5.27
CA LYS A 96 -3.90 -10.46 4.07
C LYS A 96 -4.94 -11.23 3.25
N GLU A 97 -4.90 -12.56 3.30
CA GLU A 97 -5.86 -13.45 2.65
C GLU A 97 -7.25 -13.33 3.29
N ASP A 98 -7.33 -13.26 4.62
CA ASP A 98 -8.60 -13.06 5.33
C ASP A 98 -9.25 -11.74 4.93
N PHE A 99 -8.46 -10.66 4.88
CA PHE A 99 -8.96 -9.37 4.44
C PHE A 99 -9.53 -9.44 3.02
N CYS A 100 -8.82 -10.07 2.09
CA CYS A 100 -9.28 -10.25 0.72
C CYS A 100 -10.59 -11.05 0.65
N GLN A 101 -10.71 -12.13 1.44
CA GLN A 101 -11.93 -12.93 1.50
C GLN A 101 -13.11 -12.14 2.07
N PHE A 102 -12.92 -11.38 3.16
CA PHE A 102 -13.98 -10.58 3.74
C PHE A 102 -14.38 -9.41 2.84
N PHE A 103 -13.42 -8.78 2.18
CA PHE A 103 -13.67 -7.75 1.18
C PHE A 103 -14.49 -8.31 0.02
N GLU A 104 -14.11 -9.46 -0.53
CA GLU A 104 -14.83 -10.10 -1.62
C GLU A 104 -16.27 -10.45 -1.23
N LYS A 105 -16.48 -11.02 -0.04
CA LYS A 105 -17.82 -11.33 0.45
C LYS A 105 -18.70 -10.09 0.63
N LYS A 106 -18.12 -8.97 1.09
CA LYS A 106 -18.87 -7.75 1.38
C LYS A 106 -19.18 -6.92 0.14
N TYR A 107 -18.22 -6.79 -0.78
CA TYR A 107 -18.31 -5.91 -1.94
C TYR A 107 -18.46 -6.67 -3.27
N ASN A 108 -18.55 -8.00 -3.22
CA ASN A 108 -18.65 -8.89 -4.38
C ASN A 108 -17.56 -8.63 -5.44
N ARG A 109 -16.33 -8.38 -4.97
CA ARG A 109 -15.18 -8.03 -5.81
C ARG A 109 -13.89 -8.62 -5.27
N LYS A 110 -13.12 -9.25 -6.16
CA LYS A 110 -11.75 -9.68 -5.88
C LYS A 110 -10.78 -8.51 -5.98
N LEU A 111 -9.92 -8.39 -4.98
CA LEU A 111 -8.78 -7.48 -5.01
C LEU A 111 -7.62 -8.11 -5.79
N PRO A 112 -6.83 -7.32 -6.53
CA PRO A 112 -5.63 -7.81 -7.17
C PRO A 112 -4.56 -8.13 -6.11
N ASP A 113 -3.55 -8.92 -6.50
CA ASP A 113 -2.40 -9.17 -5.64
C ASP A 113 -1.47 -7.95 -5.62
N TYR A 114 -1.38 -7.30 -4.46
CA TYR A 114 -0.50 -6.14 -4.29
C TYR A 114 0.95 -6.51 -3.95
N SER A 115 1.28 -7.80 -3.83
CA SER A 115 2.64 -8.29 -3.51
C SER A 115 3.70 -7.72 -4.46
N ILE A 116 3.34 -7.52 -5.73
CA ILE A 116 4.21 -6.91 -6.76
C ILE A 116 4.67 -5.49 -6.45
N TYR A 117 3.95 -4.76 -5.58
CA TYR A 117 4.27 -3.38 -5.20
C TYR A 117 5.06 -3.29 -3.88
N ILE A 118 5.17 -4.40 -3.14
CA ILE A 118 5.88 -4.46 -1.87
C ILE A 118 7.18 -5.25 -2.01
N TYR A 119 7.11 -6.45 -2.57
CA TYR A 119 8.28 -7.27 -2.79
C TYR A 119 8.83 -6.96 -4.17
N LYS A 120 9.98 -6.29 -4.23
CA LYS A 120 10.77 -6.24 -5.47
C LYS A 120 11.05 -7.69 -5.87
N GLU A 121 10.70 -8.08 -7.08
CA GLU A 121 11.15 -9.36 -7.64
C GLU A 121 12.66 -9.45 -7.40
N GLN A 122 13.09 -10.44 -6.62
CA GLN A 122 14.48 -10.84 -6.68
C GLN A 122 14.67 -11.34 -8.10
N LYS A 123 15.28 -10.53 -8.97
CA LYS A 123 15.80 -11.06 -10.22
C LYS A 123 16.73 -12.19 -9.82
N GLU A 124 16.34 -13.43 -10.12
CA GLU A 124 17.32 -14.51 -10.16
C GLU A 124 18.37 -14.05 -11.17
N LEU A 125 19.59 -13.82 -10.66
CA LEU A 125 20.70 -13.42 -11.50
C LEU A 125 20.94 -14.55 -12.50
N SER A 126 21.07 -14.21 -13.77
CA SER A 126 21.45 -15.21 -14.76
C SER A 126 22.84 -15.78 -14.41
N ASP A 127 23.17 -16.95 -14.94
CA ASP A 127 24.52 -17.52 -14.81
C ASP A 127 25.61 -16.53 -15.24
N PHE A 128 25.32 -15.69 -16.23
CA PHE A 128 26.23 -14.64 -16.69
C PHE A 128 26.42 -13.55 -15.64
N ASP A 129 25.32 -13.04 -15.06
CA ASP A 129 25.37 -11.98 -14.04
C ASP A 129 26.07 -12.45 -12.76
N ASN A 130 25.87 -13.72 -12.38
CA ASN A 130 26.58 -14.34 -11.27
C ASN A 130 28.09 -14.40 -11.53
N LYS A 131 28.52 -14.81 -12.74
CA LYS A 131 29.93 -14.83 -13.13
C LYS A 131 30.54 -13.43 -13.13
N LEU A 132 29.82 -12.43 -13.63
CA LEU A 132 30.26 -11.03 -13.63
C LEU A 132 30.43 -10.49 -12.20
N LEU A 133 29.48 -10.77 -11.31
CA LEU A 133 29.52 -10.37 -9.90
C LEU A 133 30.74 -10.97 -9.17
N VAL A 134 31.04 -12.25 -9.43
CA VAL A 134 32.24 -12.92 -8.89
C VAL A 134 33.52 -12.23 -9.39
N ALA A 135 33.59 -11.91 -10.69
CA ALA A 135 34.75 -11.24 -11.28
C ALA A 135 34.99 -9.85 -10.69
N LEU A 136 33.93 -9.05 -10.51
CA LEU A 136 34.01 -7.72 -9.89
C LEU A 136 34.51 -7.79 -8.45
N LYS A 137 33.95 -8.70 -7.63
CA LYS A 137 34.38 -8.93 -6.23
C LYS A 137 35.81 -9.42 -6.12
N PHE A 138 36.30 -10.16 -7.12
CA PHE A 138 37.70 -10.61 -7.16
C PHE A 138 38.67 -9.46 -7.44
N ASN A 139 38.25 -8.45 -8.21
CA ASN A 139 39.08 -7.30 -8.55
C ASN A 139 39.23 -6.33 -7.37
N ASP A 140 38.16 -6.14 -6.59
CA ASP A 140 38.18 -5.29 -5.38
C ASP A 140 39.13 -5.82 -4.28
N LYS A 141 39.36 -7.13 -4.22
CA LYS A 141 40.30 -7.75 -3.27
C LYS A 141 41.77 -7.63 -3.67
N ARG A 142 42.06 -7.02 -4.83
CA ARG A 142 43.41 -6.81 -5.36
C ARG A 142 43.80 -5.33 -5.45
N ALA A 143 42.94 -4.42 -4.99
CA ALA A 143 43.22 -2.99 -4.86
C ALA A 143 43.74 -2.65 -3.46
#